data_AF-A0A941F806-F1
#
_entry.id   AF-A0A941F806-F1
#
_cell.length_a   1.000
_cell.length_b   1.000
_cell.length_c   1.000
_cell.angle_alpha   90.00
_cell.angle_beta   90.00
_cell.angle_gamma   90.00
#
_symmetry.space_group_name_H-M   'P 1'
#
loop_
_entity.id
_entity.type
_entity.pdbx_description
1 polymer ?
#
loop_
_entity_poly.entity_id
_entity_poly.type
_entity_poly.pdbx_seq_one_letter_code
_entity_poly.pdbx_strand_id
1 'polypeptide(L)'
;MKAKYILILIAIISTSCSKSVLSDMEITDPHLLKVKVKIEQNVHDEREVQVFIRDRNNRPIDLLAGKVIVNEYMVPFDRAEVNAAGARGYIYQPCMDEQIFKITIYWNSYDSHTFILSPQNGWPGFRYPDCSCNYNDPDYIYDSYSLKPAPFYDHEIDIVYNIINW
;
A
#
# COMPACT_ATOMS: atom_id res chain seq x y z
N MET A 1 30.93 -30.46 15.15
CA MET A 1 30.38 -29.11 15.40
C MET A 1 30.81 -28.10 14.33
N LYS A 2 30.40 -28.27 13.06
CA LYS A 2 30.74 -27.33 11.96
C LYS A 2 29.53 -26.92 11.12
N ALA A 3 28.51 -27.78 11.00
CA ALA A 3 27.30 -27.49 10.22
C ALA A 3 26.31 -26.52 10.91
N LYS A 4 26.25 -26.50 12.26
CA LYS A 4 25.30 -25.64 13.00
C LYS A 4 25.57 -24.15 12.83
N TYR A 5 26.83 -23.74 12.66
CA TYR A 5 27.20 -22.33 12.50
C TYR A 5 26.96 -21.81 11.07
N ILE A 6 26.96 -22.69 10.06
CA ILE A 6 26.72 -22.32 8.65
C ILE A 6 25.24 -21.96 8.43
N LEU A 7 24.31 -22.70 9.04
CA LEU A 7 22.88 -22.43 8.95
C LEU A 7 22.48 -21.08 9.58
N ILE A 8 23.13 -20.69 10.68
CA ILE A 8 22.90 -19.38 11.32
C ILE A 8 23.45 -18.25 10.44
N LEU A 9 24.58 -18.45 9.76
CA LEU A 9 25.14 -17.44 8.85
C LEU A 9 24.25 -17.22 7.61
N ILE A 10 23.68 -18.30 7.04
CA ILE A 10 22.73 -18.20 5.91
C ILE A 10 21.46 -17.45 6.33
N ALA A 11 20.96 -17.70 7.55
CA ALA A 11 19.79 -16.99 8.08
C ALA A 11 20.03 -15.48 8.24
N ILE A 12 21.23 -15.05 8.63
CA ILE A 12 21.62 -13.64 8.79
C ILE A 12 21.79 -12.94 7.42
N ILE A 13 22.21 -13.66 6.38
CA ILE A 13 22.36 -13.09 5.03
C ILE A 13 21.00 -13.00 4.32
N SER A 14 20.05 -13.89 4.64
CA SER A 14 18.69 -13.85 4.08
C SER A 14 17.79 -12.75 4.67
N THR A 15 18.21 -12.04 5.72
CA THR A 15 17.52 -10.86 6.26
C THR A 15 17.96 -9.55 5.60
N SER A 16 18.56 -9.58 4.41
CA SER A 16 18.73 -8.38 3.61
C SER A 16 17.36 -7.86 3.18
N CYS A 17 16.74 -7.02 4.02
CA CYS A 17 15.72 -6.05 3.61
C CYS A 17 16.34 -5.16 2.54
N SER A 18 16.39 -5.64 1.30
CA SER A 18 17.03 -4.94 0.19
C SER A 18 16.11 -3.80 -0.21
N LYS A 19 16.39 -2.61 0.33
CA LYS A 19 15.90 -1.33 -0.18
C LYS A 19 16.30 -1.22 -1.65
N SER A 20 15.43 -0.66 -2.49
CA SER A 20 15.78 -0.43 -3.89
C SER A 20 16.84 0.68 -3.99
N VAL A 21 17.73 0.58 -4.99
CA VAL A 21 18.66 1.66 -5.35
C VAL A 21 17.89 2.92 -5.79
N LEU A 22 16.68 2.75 -6.31
CA LEU A 22 15.79 3.87 -6.68
C LEU A 22 15.37 4.72 -5.48
N SER A 23 15.51 4.22 -4.24
CA SER A 23 15.22 5.02 -3.05
C SER A 23 16.30 6.04 -2.70
N ASP A 24 17.46 5.95 -3.34
CA ASP A 24 18.62 6.81 -3.05
C ASP A 24 18.92 7.75 -4.24
N MET A 25 18.01 7.84 -5.21
CA MET A 25 18.16 8.70 -6.38
C MET A 25 16.85 9.39 -6.74
N GLU A 26 16.97 10.48 -7.50
CA GLU A 26 15.82 11.12 -8.12
C GLU A 26 15.29 10.25 -9.27
N ILE A 27 13.97 10.04 -9.27
CA ILE A 27 13.29 9.25 -10.30
C ILE A 27 12.76 10.22 -11.35
N THR A 28 13.17 10.03 -12.60
CA THR A 28 12.69 10.84 -13.73
C THR A 28 11.76 10.03 -14.66
N ASP A 29 11.89 8.71 -14.68
CA ASP A 29 11.04 7.80 -15.45
C ASP A 29 10.07 7.02 -14.52
N PRO A 30 8.75 7.33 -14.53
CA PRO A 30 7.77 6.64 -13.70
C PRO A 30 7.53 5.18 -14.12
N HIS A 31 7.92 4.74 -15.33
CA HIS A 31 7.80 3.34 -15.77
C HIS A 31 8.76 2.38 -15.05
N LEU A 32 9.64 2.91 -14.20
CA LEU A 32 10.47 2.12 -13.29
C LEU A 32 9.72 1.70 -12.02
N LEU A 33 8.57 2.32 -11.75
CA LEU A 33 7.81 2.16 -10.52
C LEU A 33 6.60 1.24 -10.74
N LYS A 34 6.42 0.28 -9.83
CA LYS A 34 5.19 -0.47 -9.63
C LYS A 34 4.42 0.18 -8.48
N VAL A 35 3.15 0.50 -8.71
CA VAL A 35 2.29 1.11 -7.68
C VAL A 35 1.18 0.13 -7.35
N LYS A 36 1.06 -0.20 -6.07
CA LYS A 36 -0.03 -1.00 -5.52
C LYS A 36 -0.67 -0.26 -4.35
N VAL A 37 -1.98 -0.05 -4.39
CA VAL A 37 -2.74 0.43 -3.23
C VAL A 37 -3.45 -0.76 -2.60
N LYS A 38 -3.25 -0.94 -1.30
CA LYS A 38 -4.08 -1.83 -0.50
C LYS A 38 -4.99 -1.01 0.40
N ILE A 39 -6.26 -1.39 0.46
CA ILE A 39 -7.22 -0.85 1.42
C ILE A 39 -7.58 -1.97 2.38
N GLU A 40 -7.28 -1.78 3.66
CA GLU A 40 -7.46 -2.79 4.69
C GLU A 40 -8.40 -2.27 5.77
N GLN A 41 -9.28 -3.13 6.26
CA GLN A 41 -10.12 -2.88 7.43
C GLN A 41 -10.12 -4.13 8.30
N ASN A 42 -9.97 -3.99 9.62
CA ASN A 42 -10.05 -5.12 10.55
C ASN A 42 -11.29 -5.09 11.45
N VAL A 43 -11.43 -6.15 12.25
CA VAL A 43 -12.54 -6.41 13.18
C VAL A 43 -12.74 -5.31 14.24
N HIS A 44 -11.72 -4.49 14.48
CA HIS A 44 -11.74 -3.37 15.43
C HIS A 44 -12.07 -2.03 14.76
N ASP A 45 -12.48 -2.08 13.49
CA ASP A 45 -12.72 -0.92 12.63
C ASP A 45 -11.47 -0.05 12.40
N GLU A 46 -10.28 -0.62 12.59
CA GLU A 46 -9.03 0.02 12.18
C GLU A 46 -8.91 -0.08 10.66
N ARG A 47 -8.54 1.03 10.02
CA ARG A 47 -8.57 1.18 8.56
C ARG A 47 -7.26 1.77 8.09
N GLU A 48 -6.75 1.26 6.98
CA GLU A 48 -5.57 1.80 6.32
C GLU A 48 -5.74 1.84 4.80
N VAL A 49 -5.30 2.94 4.20
CA VAL A 49 -4.97 3.05 2.78
C VAL A 49 -3.45 3.00 2.68
N GLN A 50 -2.93 1.88 2.18
CA GLN A 50 -1.50 1.59 2.10
C GLN A 50 -1.04 1.71 0.65
N VAL A 51 -0.26 2.75 0.33
CA VAL A 51 0.29 2.96 -1.01
C VAL A 51 1.71 2.39 -1.06
N PHE A 52 1.89 1.27 -1.74
CA PHE A 52 3.18 0.62 -1.94
C PHE A 52 3.79 1.03 -3.28
N ILE A 53 4.98 1.63 -3.22
CA ILE A 53 5.80 1.95 -4.39
C ILE A 53 6.99 1.00 -4.41
N ARG A 54 7.19 0.31 -5.53
CA ARG A 54 8.21 -0.73 -5.68
C ARG A 54 8.97 -0.60 -6.99
N ASP A 55 10.18 -1.13 -7.04
CA ASP A 55 10.90 -1.27 -8.30
C ASP A 55 10.39 -2.47 -9.11
N ARG A 56 10.94 -2.67 -10.31
CA ARG A 56 10.60 -3.82 -11.17
C ARG A 56 10.86 -5.18 -10.52
N ASN A 57 11.82 -5.25 -9.60
CA ASN A 57 12.17 -6.44 -8.82
C ASN A 57 11.36 -6.55 -7.51
N ASN A 58 10.29 -5.76 -7.38
CA ASN A 58 9.37 -5.76 -6.25
C ASN A 58 9.98 -5.31 -4.92
N ARG A 59 11.11 -4.59 -4.94
CA ARG A 59 11.74 -4.02 -3.73
C ARG A 59 11.05 -2.71 -3.35
N PRO A 60 10.82 -2.44 -2.05
CA PRO A 60 10.18 -1.20 -1.61
C PRO A 60 11.04 0.02 -1.97
N ILE A 61 10.36 1.09 -2.42
CA ILE A 61 10.96 2.38 -2.72
C ILE A 61 10.41 3.43 -1.75
N ASP A 62 11.32 4.05 -1.00
CA ASP A 62 11.07 5.32 -0.31
C ASP A 62 11.53 6.44 -1.23
N LEU A 63 10.60 7.29 -1.68
CA LEU A 63 10.83 8.36 -2.65
C LEU A 63 11.65 9.49 -2.03
N LEU A 64 12.94 9.58 -2.39
CA LEU A 64 13.88 10.56 -1.84
C LEU A 64 13.43 12.02 -1.98
N ALA A 65 13.02 12.43 -3.18
CA ALA A 65 12.57 13.78 -3.51
C ALA A 65 11.06 13.83 -3.82
N GLY A 66 10.37 12.73 -3.59
CA GLY A 66 8.95 12.58 -3.88
C GLY A 66 8.10 12.64 -2.61
N LYS A 67 6.80 12.42 -2.79
CA LYS A 67 5.83 12.34 -1.70
C LYS A 67 4.56 11.65 -2.18
N VAL A 68 3.84 11.06 -1.24
CA VAL A 68 2.48 10.57 -1.46
C VAL A 68 1.51 11.45 -0.67
N ILE A 69 0.43 11.87 -1.31
CA ILE A 69 -0.64 12.65 -0.70
C ILE A 69 -1.93 11.85 -0.83
N VAL A 70 -2.66 11.67 0.27
CA VAL A 70 -4.00 11.08 0.29
C VAL A 70 -4.94 12.08 0.95
N ASN A 71 -6.01 12.47 0.26
CA ASN A 71 -7.00 13.44 0.74
C ASN A 71 -6.35 14.72 1.30
N GLU A 72 -5.38 15.28 0.57
CA GLU A 72 -4.62 16.50 0.93
C GLU A 72 -3.58 16.34 2.06
N TYR A 73 -3.51 15.17 2.69
CA TYR A 73 -2.50 14.87 3.71
C TYR A 73 -1.26 14.21 3.11
N MET A 74 -0.08 14.74 3.43
CA MET A 74 1.18 14.07 3.14
C MET A 74 1.30 12.82 4.02
N VAL A 75 1.54 11.69 3.37
CA VAL A 75 1.53 10.38 4.02
C VAL A 75 2.97 9.94 4.34
N PRO A 76 3.26 9.45 5.57
CA PRO A 76 4.61 8.99 5.93
C PRO A 76 4.93 7.62 5.33
N PHE A 77 6.22 7.37 5.05
CA PHE A 77 6.72 6.06 4.65
C PHE A 77 6.97 5.17 5.88
N ASP A 78 5.96 4.40 6.27
CA ASP A 78 5.94 3.61 7.50
C ASP A 78 5.56 2.14 7.26
N ARG A 79 5.45 1.37 8.34
CA ARG A 79 4.95 -0.01 8.34
C ARG A 79 3.44 0.00 8.42
N ALA A 80 2.81 -0.81 7.57
CA ALA A 80 1.39 -1.11 7.70
C ALA A 80 1.11 -1.83 9.03
N GLU A 81 0.04 -1.41 9.71
CA GLU A 81 -0.41 -1.97 10.98
C GLU A 81 -1.61 -2.91 10.79
N VAL A 82 -2.43 -2.67 9.76
CA VAL A 82 -3.67 -3.44 9.51
C VAL A 82 -3.43 -4.51 8.44
N ASN A 83 -3.58 -5.79 8.82
CA ASN A 83 -3.57 -7.01 7.96
C ASN A 83 -2.34 -7.22 7.04
N ALA A 84 -1.39 -6.28 6.98
CA ALA A 84 -0.16 -6.33 6.21
C ALA A 84 1.08 -6.07 7.10
N ALA A 85 1.02 -6.57 8.34
CA ALA A 85 1.94 -6.26 9.42
C ALA A 85 3.42 -6.32 8.98
N GLY A 86 4.07 -5.16 9.01
CA GLY A 86 5.51 -5.01 8.78
C GLY A 86 5.93 -4.72 7.34
N ALA A 87 5.03 -4.77 6.36
CA ALA A 87 5.31 -4.27 5.01
C ALA A 87 5.44 -2.74 5.04
N ARG A 88 6.47 -2.19 4.37
CA ARG A 88 6.70 -0.73 4.33
C ARG A 88 6.10 -0.09 3.09
N GLY A 89 5.40 1.02 3.26
CA GLY A 89 4.74 1.80 2.23
C GLY A 89 4.33 3.16 2.77
N TYR A 90 3.54 3.91 2.01
CA TYR A 90 2.95 5.15 2.49
C TYR A 90 1.59 4.85 3.13
N ILE A 91 1.48 5.04 4.44
CA ILE A 91 0.35 4.56 5.24
C ILE A 91 -0.55 5.71 5.67
N TYR A 92 -1.79 5.72 5.19
CA TYR A 92 -2.81 6.69 5.57
C TYR A 92 -3.91 6.00 6.37
N GLN A 93 -4.27 6.58 7.51
CA GLN A 93 -5.38 6.13 8.36
C GLN A 93 -6.60 7.05 8.11
N PRO A 94 -7.65 6.55 7.43
CA PRO A 94 -8.84 7.35 7.12
C PRO A 94 -9.63 7.75 8.37
N CYS A 95 -10.29 8.91 8.34
CA CYS A 95 -11.31 9.24 9.34
C CYS A 95 -12.54 8.32 9.20
N MET A 96 -13.39 8.28 10.24
CA MET A 96 -14.50 7.34 10.33
C MET A 96 -15.44 7.36 9.12
N ASP A 97 -15.71 8.51 8.50
CA ASP A 97 -16.67 8.66 7.40
C ASP A 97 -16.02 8.74 6.01
N GLU A 98 -14.70 8.63 5.92
CA GLU A 98 -13.99 8.72 4.64
C GLU A 98 -14.20 7.47 3.78
N GLN A 99 -14.64 7.69 2.55
CA GLN A 99 -15.00 6.64 1.58
C GLN A 99 -14.37 6.85 0.20
N ILE A 100 -13.93 8.07 -0.08
CA ILE A 100 -13.32 8.47 -1.35
C ILE A 100 -11.90 8.93 -1.05
N PHE A 101 -10.95 8.40 -1.80
CA PHE A 101 -9.52 8.72 -1.62
C PHE A 101 -8.96 9.31 -2.89
N LYS A 102 -8.60 10.60 -2.85
CA LYS A 102 -7.79 11.23 -3.89
C LYS A 102 -6.33 11.00 -3.55
N ILE A 103 -5.65 10.19 -4.35
CA ILE A 103 -4.25 9.81 -4.13
C ILE A 103 -3.40 10.49 -5.20
N THR A 104 -2.39 11.24 -4.77
CA THR A 104 -1.39 11.86 -5.64
C THR A 104 -0.01 11.34 -5.28
N ILE A 105 0.70 10.80 -6.26
CA ILE A 105 2.07 10.32 -6.12
C ILE A 105 2.98 11.27 -6.88
N TYR A 106 3.89 11.92 -6.16
CA TYR A 106 5.01 12.68 -6.71
C TYR A 106 6.25 11.80 -6.69
N TRP A 107 6.76 11.36 -7.84
CA TRP A 107 7.99 10.57 -7.88
C TRP A 107 9.27 11.42 -7.84
N ASN A 108 9.14 12.72 -8.10
CA ASN A 108 10.14 13.75 -7.89
C ASN A 108 9.46 15.08 -7.48
N SER A 109 10.22 16.19 -7.47
CA SER A 109 9.71 17.49 -7.00
C SER A 109 8.65 18.13 -7.90
N TYR A 110 8.51 17.68 -9.15
CA TYR A 110 7.76 18.36 -10.19
C TYR A 110 6.65 17.48 -10.79
N ASP A 111 6.96 16.21 -10.99
CA ASP A 111 6.10 15.29 -11.71
C ASP A 111 5.23 14.48 -10.75
N SER A 112 3.97 14.31 -11.13
CA SER A 112 3.01 13.56 -10.33
C SER A 112 1.91 12.92 -11.16
N HIS A 113 1.24 11.95 -10.54
CA HIS A 113 0.01 11.38 -11.05
C HIS A 113 -1.03 11.33 -9.94
N THR A 114 -2.26 11.72 -10.28
CA THR A 114 -3.40 11.69 -9.36
C THR A 114 -4.46 10.74 -9.87
N PHE A 115 -4.98 9.92 -8.97
CA PHE A 115 -6.13 9.06 -9.21
C PHE A 115 -7.07 9.11 -8.01
N ILE A 116 -8.29 8.62 -8.21
CA ILE A 116 -9.33 8.58 -7.18
C ILE A 116 -9.66 7.12 -6.92
N LEU A 117 -9.96 6.76 -5.69
CA LEU A 117 -10.60 5.50 -5.30
C LEU A 117 -12.01 5.83 -4.81
N SER A 118 -13.02 5.22 -5.43
CA SER A 118 -14.44 5.44 -5.13
C SER A 118 -15.29 4.27 -5.63
N PRO A 119 -16.55 4.15 -5.21
CA PRO A 119 -17.48 3.15 -5.74
C PRO A 119 -17.60 3.16 -7.27
N GLN A 120 -17.42 4.32 -7.90
CA GLN A 120 -17.51 4.45 -9.36
C GLN A 120 -16.35 3.79 -10.10
N ASN A 121 -15.25 3.47 -9.41
CA ASN A 121 -14.06 2.87 -10.01
C ASN A 121 -13.68 1.52 -9.41
N GLY A 122 -14.61 0.86 -8.70
CA GLY A 122 -14.45 -0.51 -8.21
C GLY A 122 -14.17 -0.63 -6.71
N TRP A 123 -13.93 0.46 -6.00
CA TRP A 123 -13.76 0.45 -4.55
C TRP A 123 -15.12 0.51 -3.82
N PRO A 124 -15.62 -0.57 -3.19
CA PRO A 124 -16.98 -0.60 -2.64
C PRO A 124 -17.22 0.30 -1.42
N GLY A 125 -16.16 0.87 -0.83
CA GLY A 125 -16.25 1.60 0.43
C GLY A 125 -16.02 0.70 1.65
N PHE A 126 -15.67 1.30 2.80
CA PHE A 126 -15.60 0.57 4.06
C PHE A 126 -17.00 0.14 4.52
N ARG A 127 -17.06 -0.95 5.27
CA ARG A 127 -18.30 -1.42 5.88
C ARG A 127 -18.37 -0.99 7.35
N TYR A 128 -19.53 -0.59 7.80
CA TYR A 128 -19.75 -0.20 9.18
C TYR A 128 -20.59 -1.28 9.85
N PRO A 129 -20.29 -1.64 11.11
CA PRO A 129 -21.15 -2.54 11.85
C PRO A 129 -22.53 -1.92 11.97
N ASP A 130 -23.54 -2.60 11.41
CA ASP A 130 -24.92 -2.38 11.84
C ASP A 130 -24.99 -2.77 13.31
N CYS A 131 -25.75 -2.04 14.13
CA CYS A 131 -25.87 -2.22 15.59
C CYS A 131 -26.45 -3.60 16.04
N SER A 132 -26.35 -4.64 15.21
CA SER A 132 -26.81 -5.99 15.50
C SER A 132 -25.76 -6.77 16.29
N CYS A 133 -26.13 -7.24 17.47
CA CYS A 133 -25.28 -7.94 18.43
C CYS A 133 -24.94 -9.39 18.03
N ASN A 134 -24.87 -9.72 16.74
CA ASN A 134 -24.55 -11.06 16.29
C ASN A 134 -23.04 -11.23 16.18
N TYR A 135 -22.46 -11.87 17.21
CA TYR A 135 -21.09 -12.37 17.23
C TYR A 135 -20.94 -13.56 16.27
N ASN A 136 -20.93 -13.30 14.96
CA ASN A 136 -20.36 -14.23 14.01
C ASN A 136 -18.88 -13.87 13.79
N ASP A 137 -18.06 -14.86 13.43
CA ASP A 137 -16.71 -14.59 12.97
C ASP A 137 -16.78 -13.60 11.79
N PRO A 138 -15.95 -12.54 11.77
CA PRO A 138 -16.02 -11.53 10.74
C PRO A 138 -15.63 -12.15 9.40
N ASP A 139 -16.57 -12.13 8.47
CA ASP A 139 -16.31 -12.46 7.07
C ASP A 139 -15.56 -11.29 6.42
N TYR A 140 -14.80 -11.56 5.37
CA TYR A 140 -13.98 -10.56 4.68
C TYR A 140 -14.25 -10.56 3.19
N ILE A 141 -14.47 -9.36 2.63
CA ILE A 141 -14.51 -9.15 1.19
C ILE A 141 -13.08 -8.85 0.72
N TYR A 142 -12.51 -9.79 -0.01
CA TYR A 142 -11.26 -9.62 -0.74
C TYR A 142 -11.53 -9.50 -2.24
N ASP A 143 -11.01 -8.47 -2.88
CA ASP A 143 -11.00 -8.34 -4.34
C ASP A 143 -9.84 -7.47 -4.82
N SER A 144 -9.63 -7.46 -6.14
CA SER A 144 -8.59 -6.68 -6.79
C SER A 144 -8.98 -6.21 -8.18
N TYR A 145 -8.51 -5.02 -8.54
CA TYR A 145 -8.69 -4.45 -9.89
C TYR A 145 -7.51 -3.54 -10.24
N SER A 146 -7.42 -3.13 -11.49
CA SER A 146 -6.36 -2.22 -11.95
C SER A 146 -6.94 -0.94 -12.54
N LEU A 147 -6.37 0.20 -12.17
CA LEU A 147 -6.71 1.49 -12.77
C LEU A 147 -5.81 1.77 -13.97
N LYS A 148 -6.44 2.09 -15.11
CA LYS A 148 -5.79 2.39 -16.39
C LYS A 148 -6.43 3.61 -17.05
N PRO A 149 -5.68 4.45 -17.78
CA PRO A 149 -4.22 4.41 -17.94
C PRO A 149 -3.50 5.11 -16.77
N ALA A 150 -2.30 4.63 -16.43
CA ALA A 150 -1.39 5.26 -15.47
C ALA A 150 0.04 5.38 -16.06
N PRO A 151 0.91 6.29 -15.58
CA PRO A 151 2.27 6.46 -16.11
C PRO A 151 3.28 5.43 -15.58
N PHE A 152 2.83 4.47 -14.77
CA PHE A 152 3.70 3.53 -14.08
C PHE A 152 4.02 2.29 -14.93
N TYR A 153 4.74 1.34 -14.34
CA TYR A 153 5.00 0.04 -14.94
C TYR A 153 3.70 -0.62 -15.43
N ASP A 154 3.73 -1.21 -16.63
CA ASP A 154 2.57 -1.80 -17.34
C ASP A 154 1.35 -0.86 -17.54
N HIS A 155 1.56 0.45 -17.38
CA HIS A 155 0.54 1.50 -17.53
C HIS A 155 -0.66 1.36 -16.56
N GLU A 156 -0.43 0.79 -15.39
CA GLU A 156 -1.49 0.47 -14.44
C GLU A 156 -1.13 0.77 -12.98
N ILE A 157 -2.17 0.81 -12.14
CA ILE A 157 -2.06 0.84 -10.69
C ILE A 157 -2.89 -0.33 -10.17
N ASP A 158 -2.27 -1.21 -9.38
CA ASP A 158 -2.96 -2.34 -8.78
C ASP A 158 -3.68 -1.90 -7.52
N ILE A 159 -4.99 -2.15 -7.46
CA ILE A 159 -5.81 -1.91 -6.28
C ILE A 159 -6.22 -3.27 -5.72
N VAL A 160 -6.02 -3.45 -4.41
CA VAL A 160 -6.51 -4.60 -3.66
C VAL A 160 -7.23 -4.08 -2.44
N TYR A 161 -8.33 -4.72 -2.07
CA TYR A 161 -8.96 -4.44 -0.79
C TYR A 161 -9.29 -5.72 -0.05
N ASN A 162 -9.28 -5.61 1.27
CA ASN A 162 -9.63 -6.65 2.20
C ASN A 162 -10.32 -5.99 3.39
N ILE A 163 -11.66 -6.03 3.38
CA ILE A 163 -12.51 -5.33 4.33
C ILE A 163 -13.52 -6.27 4.96
N ILE A 164 -14.06 -5.89 6.10
CA ILE A 164 -15.09 -6.68 6.77
C ILE A 164 -16.34 -6.80 5.87
N ASN A 165 -16.95 -7.97 5.87
CA ASN A 165 -18.29 -8.26 5.40
C ASN A 165 -19.17 -8.49 6.64
N TRP A 166 -20.16 -7.62 6.87
CA TRP A 166 -21.12 -7.76 7.97
C TRP A 166 -22.39 -8.47 7.50
#